data_AF-A0A3D1B0J1-F1
#
_entry.id   AF-A0A3D1B0J1-F1
#
_cell.length_a   1.000
_cell.length_b   1.000
_cell.length_c   1.000
_cell.angle_alpha   90.00
_cell.angle_beta   90.00
_cell.angle_gamma   90.00
#
_symmetry.space_group_name_H-M   'P 1'
#
loop_
_entity.id
_entity.type
_entity.pdbx_description
1 polymer ?
#
loop_
_entity_poly.entity_id
_entity_poly.type
_entity_poly.pdbx_seq_one_letter_code
_entity_poly.pdbx_strand_id
1 'polypeptide(L)'
;MQVCGRGRFQRKVQLAQLCMATGHDALAHPILEDLLDEIERHQLETWESADMVAHALSLLYRSIEKLNGDPAAKQKIYARICRLDPIQALACTS
;
A
#
# COMPACT_ATOMS: atom_id res chain seq x y z
N MET A 1 7.12 24.46 -9.34
CA MET A 1 7.37 23.03 -9.70
C MET A 1 6.04 22.30 -9.70
N GLN A 2 5.61 21.79 -10.85
CA GLN A 2 4.38 20.99 -10.92
C GLN A 2 4.67 19.61 -10.33
N VAL A 3 4.03 19.28 -9.20
CA VAL A 3 4.10 17.94 -8.63
C VAL A 3 3.18 17.04 -9.46
N CYS A 4 3.77 16.20 -10.31
CA CYS A 4 3.05 15.18 -11.09
C CYS A 4 2.35 14.19 -10.15
N GLY A 5 1.25 13.56 -10.62
CA GLY A 5 0.48 12.58 -9.83
C GLY A 5 1.35 11.48 -9.22
N ARG A 6 2.23 10.90 -10.04
CA ARG A 6 3.29 9.95 -9.61
C ARG A 6 4.05 10.43 -8.38
N GLY A 7 4.61 11.64 -8.42
CA GLY A 7 5.42 12.16 -7.32
C GLY A 7 4.60 12.40 -6.05
N ARG A 8 3.29 12.65 -6.17
CA ARG A 8 2.39 12.77 -5.01
C ARG A 8 2.14 11.40 -4.38
N PHE A 9 1.83 10.40 -5.21
CA PHE A 9 1.65 9.01 -4.80
C PHE A 9 2.89 8.47 -4.06
N GLN A 10 4.08 8.58 -4.67
CA GLN A 10 5.33 8.08 -4.08
C GLN A 10 5.66 8.73 -2.72
N ARG A 11 5.40 10.04 -2.57
CA ARG A 11 5.60 10.74 -1.29
C ARG A 11 4.63 10.26 -0.20
N LYS A 12 3.37 10.02 -0.55
CA LYS A 12 2.39 9.46 0.40
C LYS A 12 2.80 8.05 0.84
N VAL A 13 3.30 7.21 -0.07
CA VAL A 13 3.83 5.87 0.27
C VAL A 13 5.00 5.99 1.26
N GLN A 14 5.97 6.88 1.00
CA GLN A 14 7.09 7.12 1.90
C GLN A 14 6.65 7.62 3.28
N LEU A 15 5.66 8.53 3.32
CA LEU A 15 5.10 9.04 4.57
C LEU A 15 4.44 7.91 5.39
N ALA A 16 3.58 7.10 4.76
CA ALA A 16 2.94 5.98 5.42
C ALA A 16 3.96 4.97 5.96
N GLN A 17 5.00 4.66 5.18
CA GLN A 17 6.09 3.78 5.60
C GLN A 17 6.82 4.33 6.85
N LEU A 18 7.11 5.64 6.89
CA LEU A 18 7.72 6.29 8.05
C LEU A 18 6.81 6.25 9.28
N CYS A 19 5.51 6.48 9.11
CA CYS A 19 4.53 6.37 10.19
C CYS A 19 4.52 4.96 10.79
N MET A 20 4.49 3.92 9.95
CA MET A 20 4.55 2.53 10.42
C MET A 20 5.87 2.19 11.12
N ALA A 21 7.00 2.67 10.59
CA ALA A 21 8.33 2.45 11.17
C ALA A 21 8.50 3.11 12.55
N THR A 22 7.72 4.15 12.83
CA THR A 22 7.74 4.90 14.10
C THR A 22 6.60 4.49 15.06
N GLY A 23 5.83 3.44 14.72
CA GLY A 23 4.73 2.94 15.55
C GLY A 23 3.42 3.72 15.45
N HIS A 24 3.32 4.66 14.51
CA HIS A 24 2.10 5.44 14.24
C HIS A 24 1.19 4.74 13.23
N ASP A 25 0.89 3.46 13.46
CA ASP A 25 0.13 2.63 12.52
C ASP A 25 -1.30 3.14 12.29
N ALA A 26 -1.95 3.70 13.33
CA ALA A 26 -3.27 4.33 13.23
C ALA A 26 -3.29 5.60 12.34
N LEU A 27 -2.14 6.27 12.19
CA LEU A 27 -1.99 7.40 11.26
C LEU A 27 -1.67 6.91 9.85
N ALA A 28 -0.85 5.85 9.73
CA ALA A 28 -0.47 5.28 8.45
C ALA A 28 -1.66 4.67 7.71
N HIS A 29 -2.56 4.01 8.44
CA HIS A 29 -3.69 3.27 7.87
C HIS A 29 -4.59 4.11 6.95
N PRO A 30 -5.16 5.25 7.38
CA PRO A 30 -6.00 6.07 6.49
C PRO A 30 -5.23 6.61 5.27
N ILE A 31 -3.93 6.88 5.40
CA ILE A 31 -3.10 7.29 4.25
C ILE A 31 -2.98 6.15 3.23
N LEU A 32 -2.90 4.90 3.71
CA LEU A 32 -2.81 3.70 2.88
C LEU A 32 -4.16 3.35 2.23
N GLU A 33 -5.27 3.61 2.90
CA GLU A 33 -6.62 3.52 2.30
C GLU A 33 -6.80 4.53 1.17
N ASP A 34 -6.42 5.80 1.38
CA ASP A 34 -6.43 6.83 0.32
C ASP A 34 -5.56 6.43 -0.89
N LEU A 35 -4.42 5.78 -0.63
CA LEU A 35 -3.53 5.26 -1.66
C LEU A 35 -4.17 4.11 -2.44
N LEU A 36 -4.91 3.22 -1.79
CA LEU A 36 -5.67 2.15 -2.45
C LEU A 36 -6.72 2.75 -3.39
N ASP A 37 -7.48 3.74 -2.92
CA ASP A 37 -8.47 4.44 -3.73
C ASP A 37 -7.82 5.14 -4.94
N GLU A 38 -6.64 5.74 -4.76
CA GLU A 38 -5.87 6.36 -5.85
C GLU A 38 -5.39 5.31 -6.87
N ILE A 39 -4.93 4.14 -6.41
CA ILE A 39 -4.54 2.99 -7.25
C ILE A 39 -5.69 2.56 -8.14
N GLU A 40 -6.88 2.37 -7.56
CA GLU A 40 -8.07 1.90 -8.27
C GLU A 40 -8.62 2.95 -9.22
N ARG A 41 -8.78 4.19 -8.74
CA ARG A 41 -9.35 5.30 -9.52
C ARG A 41 -8.53 5.62 -10.76
N HIS A 42 -7.21 5.57 -10.64
CA HIS A 42 -6.30 5.95 -11.71
C HIS A 42 -5.67 4.76 -12.43
N GLN A 43 -6.05 3.53 -12.07
CA GLN A 43 -5.47 2.29 -12.59
C GLN A 43 -3.94 2.37 -12.58
N LEU A 44 -3.36 2.76 -11.43
CA LEU A 44 -1.92 3.07 -11.32
C LEU A 44 -1.05 1.90 -11.77
N GLU A 45 -1.53 0.66 -11.62
CA GLU A 45 -0.89 -0.55 -12.13
C GLU A 45 -0.65 -0.57 -13.66
N THR A 46 -1.24 0.36 -14.43
CA THR A 46 -1.00 0.52 -15.88
C THR A 46 0.12 1.51 -16.22
N TRP A 47 0.53 2.38 -15.29
CA TRP A 47 1.53 3.42 -15.56
C TRP A 47 2.58 3.62 -14.47
N GLU A 48 2.37 3.16 -13.25
CA GLU A 48 3.40 2.94 -12.23
C GLU A 48 3.99 1.54 -12.35
N SER A 49 5.15 1.33 -11.74
CA SER A 49 5.78 0.01 -11.71
C SER A 49 5.04 -0.92 -10.74
N ALA A 50 4.89 -2.19 -11.14
CA ALA A 50 4.12 -3.18 -10.37
C ALA A 50 4.67 -3.39 -8.96
N ASP A 51 5.99 -3.28 -8.77
CA ASP A 51 6.68 -3.33 -7.48
C ASP A 51 6.31 -2.15 -6.56
N MET A 52 6.14 -0.94 -7.11
CA MET A 52 5.73 0.23 -6.33
C MET A 52 4.27 0.13 -5.87
N VAL A 53 3.38 -0.36 -6.74
CA VAL A 53 1.98 -0.60 -6.37
C VAL A 53 1.89 -1.73 -5.34
N ALA A 54 2.60 -2.85 -5.56
CA ALA A 54 2.69 -3.93 -4.60
C ALA A 54 3.23 -3.45 -3.25
N HIS A 55 4.20 -2.52 -3.24
CA HIS A 55 4.77 -1.98 -2.02
C HIS A 55 3.75 -1.18 -1.21
N ALA A 56 2.96 -0.32 -1.86
CA ALA A 56 1.88 0.38 -1.18
C ALA A 56 0.85 -0.60 -0.59
N LEU A 57 0.49 -1.64 -1.34
CA LEU A 57 -0.45 -2.67 -0.89
C LEU A 57 0.11 -3.53 0.27
N SER A 58 1.41 -3.82 0.28
CA SER A 58 2.03 -4.57 1.39
C SER A 58 2.09 -3.77 2.67
N LEU A 59 2.30 -2.44 2.59
CA LEU A 59 2.15 -1.55 3.73
C LEU A 59 0.69 -1.56 4.26
N LEU A 60 -0.31 -1.49 3.37
CA LEU A 60 -1.71 -1.58 3.76
C LEU A 60 -2.03 -2.91 4.44
N TYR A 61 -1.59 -4.04 3.87
CA TYR A 61 -1.75 -5.38 4.45
C TYR A 61 -1.23 -5.43 5.90
N ARG A 62 0.00 -4.94 6.12
CA ARG A 62 0.63 -4.91 7.45
C ARG A 62 -0.09 -3.97 8.41
N SER A 63 -0.60 -2.85 7.92
CA SER A 63 -1.38 -1.92 8.76
C SER A 63 -2.70 -2.57 9.23
N ILE A 64 -3.40 -3.29 8.34
CA ILE A 64 -4.64 -4.01 8.69
C ILE A 64 -4.32 -5.10 9.73
N GLU A 65 -3.23 -5.84 9.53
CA GLU A 65 -2.80 -6.86 10.49
C GLU A 65 -2.51 -6.28 11.87
N LYS A 66 -1.69 -5.22 11.96
CA LYS A 66 -1.34 -4.60 13.23
C LYS A 66 -2.53 -3.99 13.97
N LEU A 67 -3.50 -3.48 13.22
CA LEU A 67 -4.72 -2.88 13.79
C LEU A 67 -5.82 -3.90 14.07
N ASN A 68 -5.58 -5.21 13.84
CA ASN A 68 -6.60 -6.26 13.93
C ASN A 68 -7.86 -5.93 13.09
N GLY A 69 -7.64 -5.38 11.90
CA GLY A 69 -8.72 -5.01 10.97
C GLY A 69 -9.37 -6.21 10.28
N ASP A 70 -10.24 -5.92 9.30
CA ASP A 70 -11.05 -6.94 8.63
C ASP A 70 -10.19 -8.00 7.90
N PRO A 71 -10.30 -9.29 8.27
CA PRO A 71 -9.56 -10.36 7.60
C PRO A 71 -9.96 -10.53 6.13
N ALA A 72 -11.20 -10.20 5.74
CA ALA A 72 -11.63 -10.30 4.35
C ALA A 72 -10.96 -9.22 3.49
N ALA A 73 -10.90 -7.97 3.97
CA ALA A 73 -10.13 -6.90 3.35
C ALA A 73 -8.64 -7.29 3.22
N LYS A 74 -8.02 -7.78 4.31
CA LYS A 74 -6.63 -8.24 4.32
C LYS A 74 -6.36 -9.30 3.23
N GLN A 75 -7.25 -10.28 3.10
CA GLN A 75 -7.12 -11.35 2.09
C GLN A 75 -7.23 -10.82 0.66
N LYS A 76 -8.12 -9.84 0.40
CA LYS A 76 -8.25 -9.21 -0.93
C LYS A 76 -6.97 -8.47 -1.31
N ILE A 77 -6.39 -7.71 -0.39
CA ILE A 77 -5.12 -7.01 -0.60
C ILE A 77 -4.01 -8.02 -0.90
N TYR A 78 -3.89 -9.07 -0.09
CA TYR A 78 -2.90 -10.13 -0.33
C TYR A 78 -3.02 -10.76 -1.73
N ALA A 79 -4.24 -11.12 -2.15
CA ALA A 79 -4.48 -11.69 -3.47
C ALA A 79 -4.09 -10.72 -4.60
N ARG A 80 -4.18 -9.40 -4.39
CA ARG A 80 -3.74 -8.39 -5.35
C ARG A 80 -2.22 -8.29 -5.39
N ILE A 81 -1.54 -8.30 -4.24
CA ILE A 81 -0.07 -8.34 -4.15
C ILE A 81 0.46 -9.56 -4.92
N CYS A 82 -0.11 -10.76 -4.72
CA CYS A 82 0.30 -11.96 -5.44
C CYS A 82 0.25 -11.84 -6.98
N ARG A 83 -0.69 -11.05 -7.51
CA ARG A 83 -0.83 -10.82 -8.97
C ARG A 83 0.19 -9.81 -9.50
N LEU A 84 0.60 -8.85 -8.68
CA LEU A 84 1.53 -7.79 -9.06
C LEU A 84 3.00 -8.20 -8.83
N ASP A 85 3.29 -8.74 -7.64
CA ASP A 85 4.62 -9.11 -7.19
C ASP A 85 4.53 -10.25 -6.14
N PRO A 86 4.70 -11.51 -6.53
CA PRO A 86 4.65 -12.65 -5.62
C PRO A 86 5.81 -12.66 -4.60
N ILE A 87 6.94 -12.00 -4.88
CA ILE A 87 8.06 -11.91 -3.94
C ILE A 87 7.67 -11.01 -2.77
N GLN A 88 7.01 -9.89 -3.04
CA GLN A 88 6.45 -9.06 -1.97
C GLN A 88 5.33 -9.75 -1.19
N ALA A 89 4.50 -10.57 -1.84
CA ALA A 89 3.47 -11.34 -1.14
C ALA A 89 4.11 -12.27 -0.08
N LEU A 90 5.18 -12.99 -0.45
CA LEU A 90 5.93 -13.84 0.48
C LEU A 90 6.48 -13.05 1.69
N ALA A 91 6.97 -11.82 1.45
CA ALA A 91 7.46 -10.93 2.51
C ALA A 91 6.36 -10.36 3.43
N CYS A 92 5.08 -10.57 3.11
CA CYS A 92 3.96 -10.21 3.98
C CYS A 92 3.62 -11.32 4.98
N THR A 93 3.91 -12.58 4.65
CA THR A 93 3.63 -13.75 5.50
C THR A 93 4.84 -14.28 6.25
N SER A 94 6.02 -13.69 6.02
CA SER A 94 7.29 -14.11 6.63
C SER A 94 7.57 -13.38 7.95
#